data_AF-A0AAF0TXS1-F1
#
_entry.id   AF-A0AAF0TXS1-F1
#
_cell.length_a   1.000
_cell.length_b   1.000
_cell.length_c   1.000
_cell.angle_alpha   90.00
_cell.angle_beta   90.00
_cell.angle_gamma   90.00
#
_symmetry.space_group_name_H-M   'P 1'
#
loop_
_entity.id
_entity.type
_entity.pdbx_description
1 polymer ?
#
loop_
_entity_poly.entity_id
_entity_poly.type
_entity_poly.pdbx_seq_one_letter_code
_entity_poly.pdbx_strand_id
1 'polypeptide(L)' 'MQNGKVIAYASRQLKIHEKNYPIYDLELAAIVFSLMIWRHYLYGVHVDVFTNYKILQYVFEQKDPYLL' A
#
# COMPACT_ATOMS: atom_id res chain seq x y z
N MET A 1 5.51 -6.87 10.37
CA MET A 1 6.33 -7.81 11.16
C MET A 1 5.94 -7.63 12.62
N GLN A 2 5.96 -8.70 13.42
CA GLN A 2 5.74 -8.61 14.86
C GLN A 2 6.98 -9.16 15.55
N ASN A 3 7.60 -8.36 16.42
CA ASN A 3 8.85 -8.70 17.09
C ASN A 3 9.96 -9.13 16.11
N GLY A 4 10.11 -8.40 15.00
CA GLY A 4 11.12 -8.67 13.96
C GLY A 4 10.84 -9.91 13.09
N LYS A 5 9.71 -10.60 13.29
CA LYS A 5 9.35 -11.79 12.51
C LYS A 5 8.24 -11.49 11.51
N VAL A 6 8.31 -12.14 10.35
CA VAL A 6 7.22 -12.11 9.36
C VAL A 6 6.05 -12.93 9.89
N ILE A 7 4.86 -12.36 9.83
CA ILE A 7 3.62 -12.98 10.32
C ILE A 7 2.94 -13.74 9.17
N ALA A 8 2.92 -13.15 7.98
CA ALA A 8 2.29 -13.72 6.80
C ALA A 8 2.80 -13.05 5.52
N TYR A 9 2.56 -13.73 4.40
CA TYR A 9 2.79 -13.24 3.05
C TYR A 9 1.47 -13.26 2.28
N ALA A 10 1.25 -12.26 1.44
CA ALA A 10 0.12 -12.20 0.52
C ALA A 10 0.61 -11.76 -0.86
N SER A 11 0.11 -12.42 -1.90
CA SER A 11 0.38 -12.06 -3.28
C SER A 11 -0.84 -12.39 -4.14
N ARG A 12 -0.94 -11.72 -5.29
CA ARG A 12 -1.94 -12.03 -6.31
C ARG A 12 -1.37 -11.77 -7.70
N GLN A 13 -1.97 -12.39 -8.69
CA GLN A 13 -1.72 -12.05 -10.09
C GLN A 13 -2.36 -10.71 -10.45
N LEU A 14 -1.74 -10.01 -11.40
CA LEU A 14 -2.32 -8.81 -12.00
C LEU A 14 -3.53 -9.18 -12.85
N LYS A 15 -4.60 -8.41 -12.70
CA LYS A 15 -5.75 -8.47 -13.61
C LYS A 15 -5.34 -7.98 -14.99
N ILE A 16 -6.07 -8.43 -16.02
CA ILE A 16 -5.74 -8.12 -17.42
C ILE A 16 -5.63 -6.60 -17.67
N HIS A 17 -6.49 -5.79 -17.04
CA HIS A 17 -6.44 -4.33 -17.16
C HIS A 17 -5.30 -3.69 -16.36
N GLU A 18 -4.91 -4.26 -15.23
CA GLU A 18 -3.80 -3.74 -14.40
C GLU A 18 -2.45 -3.92 -15.11
N LYS A 19 -2.32 -4.88 -16.03
CA LYS A 19 -1.08 -5.09 -16.80
C LYS A 19 -0.63 -3.87 -17.60
N ASN A 20 -1.55 -2.98 -17.94
CA ASN A 20 -1.26 -1.76 -18.71
C ASN A 20 -0.96 -0.55 -17.81
N TYR A 21 -1.02 -0.70 -16.49
CA TYR A 21 -0.78 0.40 -15.57
C TYR A 21 0.71 0.74 -15.48
N PRO A 22 1.05 2.04 -15.31
CA PRO A 22 2.38 2.45 -14.90
C PRO A 22 2.82 1.72 -13.61
N ILE A 23 4.13 1.56 -13.42
CA ILE A 23 4.71 0.88 -12.25
C ILE A 23 4.22 1.50 -10.93
N TYR A 24 4.08 2.82 -10.89
CA TYR A 24 3.55 3.58 -9.75
C TYR A 24 2.15 3.12 -9.33
N ASP A 25 1.26 2.96 -10.31
CA ASP A 25 -0.13 2.56 -10.08
C ASP A 25 -0.23 1.08 -9.70
N LEU A 26 0.68 0.24 -10.21
CA LEU A 26 0.81 -1.16 -9.80
C LEU A 26 1.23 -1.31 -8.34
N GLU A 27 2.18 -0.50 -7.88
CA GLU A 27 2.59 -0.51 -6.48
C GLU A 27 1.49 0.03 -5.56
N LEU A 28 0.80 1.10 -5.96
CA LEU A 28 -0.38 1.58 -5.24
C LEU A 28 -1.46 0.49 -5.15
N ALA A 29 -1.74 -0.22 -6.24
CA ALA A 29 -2.68 -1.33 -6.27
C ALA A 29 -2.24 -2.49 -5.35
N ALA A 30 -0.94 -2.72 -5.19
CA ALA A 30 -0.40 -3.72 -4.26
C ALA A 30 -0.60 -3.30 -2.79
N ILE A 31 -0.43 -2.02 -2.46
CA ILE A 31 -0.69 -1.48 -1.12
C ILE A 31 -2.18 -1.59 -0.80
N VAL A 32 -3.05 -1.10 -1.69
CA VAL A 32 -4.52 -1.18 -1.51
C VAL A 32 -4.96 -2.63 -1.34
N PHE A 33 -4.43 -3.55 -2.15
CA PHE A 33 -4.72 -4.98 -2.03
C PHE A 33 -4.31 -5.53 -0.66
N SER A 34 -3.12 -5.18 -0.18
CA SER A 34 -2.64 -5.60 1.14
C SER A 34 -3.55 -5.04 2.25
N LEU A 35 -3.88 -3.75 2.21
CA LEU A 35 -4.78 -3.13 3.19
C LEU A 35 -6.17 -3.74 3.19
N MET A 36 -6.70 -4.13 2.03
CA MET A 36 -7.99 -4.83 1.94
C MET A 36 -7.96 -6.22 2.58
N ILE A 37 -6.90 -7.00 2.34
CA ILE A 37 -6.76 -8.35 2.94
C ILE A 37 -6.64 -8.27 4.45
N TRP A 38 -5.80 -7.37 4.93
CA TRP A 38 -5.42 -7.30 6.34
C TRP A 38 -6.30 -6.32 7.13
N ARG A 39 -7.37 -5.78 6.53
CA ARG A 39 -8.21 -4.71 7.13
C ARG A 39 -8.64 -5.04 8.55
N HIS A 40 -9.08 -6.27 8.81
CA HIS A 40 -9.54 -6.70 10.13
C HIS A 40 -8.44 -6.74 11.19
N TYR A 41 -7.16 -6.82 10.79
CA TYR A 41 -6.02 -6.75 11.70
C TYR A 41 -5.43 -5.34 11.84
N LEU A 42 -5.55 -4.51 10.80
CA LEU A 42 -4.94 -3.18 10.74
C LEU A 42 -5.85 -2.08 11.29
N TYR A 43 -7.16 -2.34 11.43
CA TYR A 43 -8.12 -1.32 11.83
C TYR A 43 -7.86 -0.82 13.26
N GLY A 44 -7.73 0.50 13.43
CA GLY A 44 -7.50 1.14 14.73
C GLY A 44 -6.08 1.00 15.28
N VAL A 45 -5.14 0.47 14.50
CA VAL A 45 -3.74 0.26 14.89
C VAL A 45 -2.83 1.11 14.01
N HIS A 46 -1.74 1.64 14.59
CA HIS A 46 -0.69 2.30 13.83
C HIS A 46 0.09 1.26 13.03
N VAL A 47 0.22 1.46 11.71
CA VAL A 47 0.86 0.52 10.80
C VAL A 47 1.86 1.26 9.93
N ASP A 48 3.10 0.80 9.96
CA ASP A 48 4.14 1.28 9.06
C ASP A 48 4.14 0.47 7.76
N VAL A 49 4.00 1.17 6.63
CA VAL A 49 4.03 0.59 5.29
C VAL A 49 5.36 0.91 4.64
N PHE A 50 6.12 -0.13 4.29
CA PHE A 50 7.41 -0.01 3.61
C PHE A 50 7.27 -0.38 2.14
N THR A 51 7.68 0.51 1.25
CA THR A 51 7.64 0.32 -0.20
C THR A 51 8.99 0.72 -0.79
N ASN A 52 9.38 0.10 -1.89
CA ASN A 52 10.63 0.36 -2.60
C ASN A 52 10.61 1.69 -3.38
N TYR A 53 9.49 2.41 -3.38
CA TYR A 53 9.26 3.51 -4.30
C TYR A 53 8.92 4.81 -3.56
N LYS A 54 9.88 5.74 -3.60
CA LYS A 54 9.82 7.01 -2.88
C LYS A 54 8.66 7.91 -3.29
N ILE A 55 8.16 7.78 -4.53
CA ILE A 55 7.08 8.63 -5.05
C ILE A 55 5.75 8.39 -4.30
N LEU A 56 5.54 7.21 -3.72
CA LEU A 56 4.37 6.93 -2.88
C LEU A 56 4.40 7.70 -1.55
N GLN A 57 5.57 8.08 -1.03
CA GLN A 57 5.66 8.92 0.17
C GLN A 57 5.04 10.30 -0.08
N TYR A 58 5.28 10.86 -1.27
CA TYR A 58 4.71 12.16 -1.65
C TYR A 58 3.18 12.15 -1.72
N VAL A 59 2.56 11.02 -2.10
CA VAL A 59 1.09 10.89 -2.11
C VAL A 59 0.51 11.01 -0.70
N PHE A 60 1.21 10.52 0.32
CA PHE A 60 0.81 10.66 1.72
C PHE A 60 1.24 11.98 2.37
N GLU A 61 2.23 12.66 1.80
CA GLU A 61 2.69 13.98 2.25
C GLU A 61 1.92 15.16 1.64
N GLN A 62 1.17 14.95 0.56
CA GLN A 62 0.27 15.96 0.01
C GLN A 62 -0.87 16.24 1.00
N LYS A 63 -0.65 17.22 1.88
CA LYS A 63 -1.74 17.95 2.54
C LYS A 63 -2.51 18.71 1.47
N ASP A 64 -3.83 18.59 1.47
CA ASP A 64 -4.72 19.32 0.57
C ASP A 64 -4.29 20.80 0.43
N PRO A 65 -3.87 21.25 -0.77
CA PRO A 65 -3.48 22.65 -0.98
C PRO A 65 -4.68 23.62 -1.00
N TYR A 66 -5.92 23.13 -0.84
CA TYR A 66 -7.15 23.91 -0.89
C TYR A 66 -7.86 24.09 0.47
N LEU A 67 -7.19 23.79 1.59
CA LEU A 67 -7.69 24.04 2.95
C LEU A 67 -7.04 25.28 3.60
N LEU A 68 -7.06 26.41 2.89
CA LEU A 68 -6.83 27.76 3.44
C LEU A 68 -8.10 28.61 3.27
#